data_AF-A0A950B418-F1
#
_entry.id   AF-A0A950B418-F1
#
_cell.length_a   1.000
_cell.length_b   1.000
_cell.length_c   1.000
_cell.angle_alpha   90.00
_cell.angle_beta   90.00
_cell.angle_gamma   90.00
#
_symmetry.space_group_name_H-M   'P 1'
#
loop_
_entity.id
_entity.type
_entity.pdbx_description
1 polymer ?
#
loop_
_entity_poly.entity_id
_entity_poly.type
_entity_poly.pdbx_seq_one_letter_code
_entity_poly.pdbx_strand_id
1 'polypeptide(L)'
;MTHTYTYTLTLSGDERRAFDWLGDRYGTGEPIAATLRGCLPDDAEWTQPGDITFLVPEHEAWLIAARAWDEGDLWPCFAPELALKMTAFTSSLV
;
A
#
# COMPACT_ATOMS: atom_id res chain seq x y z
N MET A 1 19.21 -12.90 15.15
CA MET A 1 18.02 -12.05 15.35
C MET A 1 17.86 -11.24 14.09
N THR A 2 17.00 -11.68 13.18
CA THR A 2 16.62 -10.87 12.02
C THR A 2 15.72 -9.75 12.53
N HIS A 3 16.20 -8.51 12.48
CA HIS A 3 15.33 -7.35 12.64
C HIS A 3 14.43 -7.32 11.40
N THR A 4 13.14 -7.63 11.56
CA THR A 4 12.16 -7.39 10.49
C THR A 4 11.86 -5.90 10.49
N TYR A 5 12.20 -5.19 9.41
CA TYR A 5 11.81 -3.79 9.29
C TYR A 5 10.29 -3.67 9.13
N THR A 6 9.72 -2.58 9.62
CA THR A 6 8.30 -2.26 9.48
C THR A 6 8.20 -0.83 8.97
N TYR A 7 7.39 -0.64 7.94
CA TYR A 7 7.20 0.63 7.25
C TYR A 7 5.81 1.16 7.55
N THR A 8 5.67 2.48 7.64
CA THR A 8 4.38 3.12 7.88
C THR A 8 3.80 3.64 6.58
N LEU A 9 2.50 3.40 6.38
CA LEU A 9 1.73 3.99 5.31
C LEU A 9 0.42 4.53 5.89
N THR A 10 0.13 5.81 5.70
CA THR A 10 -1.13 6.40 6.18
C THR A 10 -2.03 6.70 4.99
N LEU A 11 -3.20 6.08 4.95
CA LEU A 11 -4.18 6.26 3.89
C LEU A 11 -5.47 6.85 4.44
N SER A 12 -6.09 7.77 3.71
CA SER A 12 -7.45 8.25 3.94
C SER A 12 -8.49 7.24 3.44
N GLY A 13 -9.76 7.44 3.81
CA GLY A 13 -10.86 6.60 3.31
C GLY A 13 -11.07 6.67 1.80
N ASP A 14 -10.76 7.79 1.15
CA ASP A 14 -10.80 7.91 -0.31
C ASP A 14 -9.64 7.17 -0.97
N GLU A 15 -8.44 7.26 -0.38
CA GLU A 15 -7.27 6.55 -0.89
C GLU A 15 -7.43 5.04 -0.78
N ARG A 16 -7.97 4.54 0.35
CA ARG A 16 -8.32 3.12 0.50
C ARG A 16 -9.32 2.65 -0.56
N ARG A 17 -10.35 3.45 -0.86
CA ARG A 17 -11.31 3.14 -1.94
C ARG A 17 -10.67 3.11 -3.32
N ALA A 18 -9.63 3.91 -3.55
CA ALA A 18 -8.88 3.85 -4.81
C ALA A 18 -8.21 2.47 -5.01
N PHE A 19 -7.72 1.84 -3.93
CA PHE A 19 -7.21 0.46 -3.99
C PHE A 19 -8.30 -0.57 -4.25
N ASP A 20 -9.53 -0.35 -3.77
CA ASP A 20 -10.67 -1.24 -4.07
C ASP A 20 -11.10 -1.19 -5.53
N TRP A 21 -11.05 0.01 -6.13
CA TRP A 21 -11.37 0.20 -7.54
C TRP A 21 -10.33 -0.42 -8.49
N LEU A 22 -9.09 -0.49 -8.03
CA LEU A 22 -7.94 -0.93 -8.80
C LEU A 22 -7.96 -2.44 -9.12
N GLY A 23 -8.46 -3.28 -8.21
CA GLY A 23 -8.40 -4.74 -8.32
C GLY A 23 -6.96 -5.25 -8.55
N ASP A 24 -6.78 -6.11 -9.54
CA ASP A 24 -5.50 -6.77 -9.88
C ASP A 24 -4.66 -5.98 -10.90
N ARG A 25 -4.87 -4.66 -11.01
CA ARG A 25 -4.29 -3.89 -12.11
C ARG A 25 -2.77 -3.73 -12.05
N TYR A 26 -2.16 -3.77 -10.87
CA TYR A 26 -0.70 -3.72 -10.70
C TYR A 26 -0.09 -5.14 -10.66
N GLY A 27 -0.39 -5.97 -11.65
CA GLY A 27 0.23 -7.30 -11.85
C GLY A 27 -0.66 -8.50 -11.50
N THR A 28 -0.23 -9.70 -11.91
CA THR A 28 -0.97 -10.95 -11.66
C THR A 28 -0.72 -11.48 -10.25
N GLY A 29 -1.74 -11.47 -9.38
CA GLY A 29 -1.68 -12.04 -8.02
C GLY A 29 -2.68 -11.37 -7.08
N GLU A 30 -2.51 -11.54 -5.76
CA GLU A 30 -3.42 -10.96 -4.76
C GLU A 30 -3.41 -9.42 -4.82
N PRO A 31 -4.57 -8.72 -4.87
CA PRO A 31 -4.63 -7.25 -4.95
C PRO A 31 -3.83 -6.56 -3.84
N ILE A 32 -3.23 -5.40 -4.14
CA ILE A 32 -2.54 -4.59 -3.11
C ILE A 32 -3.48 -4.28 -1.92
N ALA A 33 -4.77 -4.10 -2.18
CA ALA A 33 -5.78 -3.90 -1.14
C ALA A 33 -5.87 -5.08 -0.15
N ALA A 34 -5.67 -6.32 -0.61
CA ALA A 34 -5.69 -7.50 0.25
C ALA A 34 -4.42 -7.58 1.12
N THR A 35 -3.25 -7.29 0.56
CA THR A 35 -2.01 -7.11 1.33
C THR A 35 -2.18 -6.05 2.44
N LEU A 36 -2.71 -4.87 2.09
CA LEU A 36 -2.93 -3.79 3.07
C LEU A 36 -3.95 -4.15 4.14
N ARG A 37 -4.99 -4.92 3.81
CA ARG A 37 -5.95 -5.43 4.81
C ARG A 37 -5.30 -6.36 5.81
N GLY A 38 -4.33 -7.17 5.38
CA GLY A 38 -3.52 -8.00 6.29
C GLY A 38 -2.66 -7.19 7.25
N CYS A 39 -2.44 -5.90 6.96
CA CYS A 39 -1.65 -4.96 7.78
C CYS A 39 -2.52 -3.98 8.58
N LEU A 40 -3.82 -4.21 8.67
CA LEU A 40 -4.71 -3.36 9.46
C LEU A 40 -4.34 -3.42 10.96
N PRO A 41 -4.40 -2.29 11.67
CA PRO A 41 -4.43 -2.30 13.14
C PRO A 41 -5.59 -3.16 13.68
N ASP A 42 -5.40 -3.82 14.81
CA ASP A 42 -6.40 -4.72 15.42
C ASP A 42 -7.75 -4.04 15.71
N ASP A 43 -7.76 -2.73 15.91
CA ASP A 43 -8.93 -1.91 16.21
C ASP A 43 -9.46 -1.12 15.01
N ALA A 44 -8.95 -1.36 13.80
CA ALA A 44 -9.32 -0.63 12.60
C ALA A 44 -10.12 -1.47 11.60
N GLU A 45 -11.18 -0.88 11.04
CA GLU A 45 -11.91 -1.45 9.90
C GLU A 45 -11.51 -0.76 8.60
N TRP A 46 -11.35 -1.53 7.52
CA TRP A 46 -10.99 -0.99 6.20
C TRP A 46 -11.89 0.18 5.75
N THR A 47 -13.19 0.07 6.05
CA THR A 47 -14.23 1.03 5.68
C THR A 47 -14.45 2.12 6.72
N GLN A 48 -13.70 2.14 7.83
CA GLN A 48 -13.90 3.16 8.87
C GLN A 48 -13.59 4.56 8.32
N PRO A 49 -14.25 5.61 8.83
CA PRO A 49 -13.97 6.98 8.39
C PRO A 49 -12.58 7.44 8.83
N GLY A 50 -12.00 8.38 8.07
CA GLY A 50 -10.72 9.01 8.40
C GLY A 50 -9.49 8.22 7.97
N ASP A 51 -8.35 8.62 8.52
CA ASP A 51 -7.05 8.08 8.17
C ASP A 51 -6.75 6.81 8.97
N ILE A 52 -6.11 5.84 8.31
CA ILE A 52 -5.58 4.62 8.94
C ILE A 52 -4.08 4.59 8.66
N THR A 53 -3.29 4.38 9.71
CA THR A 53 -1.85 4.12 9.60
C THR A 53 -1.61 2.63 9.68
N PHE A 54 -1.10 2.07 8.58
CA PHE A 54 -0.72 0.68 8.45
C PHE A 54 0.72 0.50 8.93
N LEU A 55 0.96 -0.61 9.65
CA LEU A 55 2.29 -1.11 9.96
C LEU A 55 2.59 -2.24 8.98
N VAL A 56 3.26 -1.91 7.88
CA VAL A 56 3.52 -2.83 6.78
C VAL A 56 4.85 -3.57 7.04
N PRO A 57 4.84 -4.89 7.24
CA PRO A 57 6.07 -5.66 7.35
C PRO A 57 6.92 -5.53 6.09
N GLU A 58 8.25 -5.57 6.24
CA GLU A 58 9.20 -5.42 5.14
C GLU A 58 8.93 -6.31 3.92
N HIS A 59 8.59 -7.58 4.12
CA HIS A 59 8.29 -8.49 3.01
C HIS A 59 7.05 -8.05 2.20
N GLU A 60 6.00 -7.56 2.86
CA GLU A 60 4.81 -7.02 2.20
C GLU A 60 5.12 -5.69 1.51
N ALA A 61 5.96 -4.84 2.11
CA ALA A 61 6.38 -3.59 1.51
C ALA A 61 7.15 -3.81 0.20
N TRP A 62 8.05 -4.79 0.16
CA TRP A 62 8.74 -5.21 -1.07
C TRP A 62 7.79 -5.83 -2.10
N LEU A 63 6.76 -6.58 -1.69
CA LEU A 63 5.74 -7.09 -2.61
C LEU A 63 4.93 -5.95 -3.26
N ILE A 64 4.60 -4.90 -2.49
CA ILE A 64 3.94 -3.70 -3.02
C ILE A 64 4.87 -2.96 -4.00
N ALA A 65 6.15 -2.80 -3.67
CA ALA A 65 7.12 -2.12 -4.53
C ALA A 65 7.35 -2.87 -5.85
N ALA A 66 7.48 -4.19 -5.82
CA ALA A 66 7.66 -5.01 -7.02
C ALA A 66 6.53 -4.83 -8.05
N ARG A 67 5.31 -4.54 -7.58
CA ARG A 67 4.15 -4.28 -8.43
C ARG A 67 4.14 -2.89 -9.05
N ALA A 68 4.74 -1.91 -8.38
CA ALA A 68 4.94 -0.58 -8.94
C ALA A 68 6.01 -0.60 -10.06
N TRP A 69 7.05 -1.41 -9.88
CA TRP A 69 8.15 -1.54 -10.85
C TRP A 69 7.73 -2.07 -12.21
N ASP A 70 6.74 -2.97 -12.25
CA ASP A 70 6.18 -3.48 -13.52
C ASP A 70 5.56 -2.34 -14.37
N GLU A 71 5.15 -1.26 -13.71
CA GLU A 71 4.57 -0.04 -14.31
C GLU A 71 5.54 1.17 -14.26
N GLY A 72 6.83 0.93 -14.02
CA GLY A 72 7.87 1.95 -14.01
C GLY A 72 7.83 2.94 -12.84
N ASP A 73 7.29 2.55 -11.68
CA ASP A 73 7.14 3.38 -10.47
C ASP A 73 6.14 4.54 -10.57
N LEU A 74 5.29 4.55 -11.60
CA LEU A 74 4.49 5.73 -11.93
C LEU A 74 3.09 5.78 -11.32
N TRP A 75 2.63 4.70 -10.67
CA TRP A 75 1.28 4.59 -10.09
C TRP A 75 0.16 5.27 -10.93
N PRO A 76 0.07 5.04 -12.26
CA PRO A 76 -0.71 5.87 -13.18
C PRO A 76 -2.22 5.86 -12.95
N CYS A 77 -2.71 4.92 -12.14
CA CYS A 77 -4.13 4.76 -11.82
C CYS A 77 -4.56 5.51 -10.56
N PHE A 78 -3.60 6.08 -9.83
CA PHE A 78 -3.88 6.87 -8.64
C PHE A 78 -3.91 8.35 -8.96
N ALA A 79 -4.70 9.09 -8.18
CA ALA A 79 -4.60 10.55 -8.18
C ALA A 79 -3.16 10.97 -7.82
N PRO A 80 -2.67 12.12 -8.33
CA PRO A 80 -1.27 12.53 -8.16
C PRO A 80 -0.77 12.51 -6.70
N GLU A 81 -1.63 12.88 -5.74
CA GLU A 81 -1.29 12.89 -4.32
C GLU A 81 -1.05 11.48 -3.76
N LEU A 82 -1.91 10.52 -4.12
CA LEU A 82 -1.75 9.13 -3.71
C LEU A 82 -0.57 8.47 -4.45
N ALA A 83 -0.37 8.78 -5.73
CA ALA A 83 0.79 8.31 -6.48
C ALA A 83 2.10 8.77 -5.83
N LEU A 84 2.21 10.06 -5.48
CA LEU A 84 3.38 10.61 -4.78
C LEU A 84 3.60 9.93 -3.42
N LYS A 85 2.52 9.71 -2.66
CA LYS A 85 2.58 9.01 -1.38
C LYS A 85 3.11 7.58 -1.54
N MET A 86 2.64 6.86 -2.55
CA MET A 86 3.08 5.49 -2.83
C MET A 86 4.53 5.44 -3.32
N THR A 87 4.96 6.37 -4.17
CA THR A 87 6.38 6.50 -4.56
C THR A 87 7.26 6.81 -3.35
N ALA A 88 6.83 7.68 -2.45
CA ALA A 88 7.57 7.99 -1.23
C ALA A 88 7.68 6.77 -0.31
N PHE A 89 6.60 5.99 -0.18
CA PHE A 89 6.59 4.74 0.57
C PHE A 89 7.58 3.72 0.00
N THR A 90 7.51 3.41 -1.30
CA THR A 90 8.42 2.41 -1.92
C THR A 90 9.87 2.89 -2.00
N SER A 91 10.11 4.19 -2.09
CA SER A 91 11.46 4.76 -2.08
C SER A 91 12.11 4.77 -0.69
N SER A 92 11.33 4.51 0.37
CA SER A 92 11.84 4.45 1.75
C SER A 92 12.39 3.08 2.15
N LEU A 93 12.20 2.06 1.31
CA LEU A 93 12.67 0.70 1.56
C LEU A 93 14.20 0.66 1.49
N VAL A 94 14.84 0.02 2.49
CA VAL A 94 16.30 -0.09 2.64
C VAL A 94 16.81 -1.50 2.43
#